data_AF-A0AAD6YES2-F1
#
_entry.id   AF-A0AAD6YES2-F1
#
_cell.length_a   1.000
_cell.length_b   1.000
_cell.length_c   1.000
_cell.angle_alpha   90.00
_cell.angle_beta   90.00
_cell.angle_gamma   90.00
#
_symmetry.space_group_name_H-M   'P 1'
#
loop_
_entity.id
_entity.type
_entity.pdbx_description
1 polymer ?
#
loop_
_entity_poly.entity_id
_entity_poly.type
_entity_poly.pdbx_seq_one_letter_code
_entity_poly.pdbx_strand_id
1 'polypeptide(L)'
;MTVRSGLVFGTASLPGYDGTSLAANQNIVVITINYRTNIFGFPGSSDLPITQNNLGLLDQELALEWVQLNIAHFGGDPDKVTIMGQSAGAESVGFATVRDRINTPFRAGILLSGVAMPLSPIPSFGSFDGFAKSVGCDQAPGPRD
;
A
#
# COMPACT_ATOMS: atom_id res chain seq x y z
N MET A 1 5.47 5.04 5.24
CA MET A 1 4.73 4.39 4.14
C MET A 1 4.26 5.46 3.17
N THR A 2 5.11 5.85 2.22
CA THR A 2 4.89 7.07 1.45
C THR A 2 5.05 6.82 -0.04
N VAL A 3 3.95 6.88 -0.79
CA VAL A 3 3.93 6.89 -2.25
C VAL A 3 2.88 7.90 -2.71
N ARG A 4 3.28 8.81 -3.60
CA ARG A 4 2.41 9.80 -4.27
C ARG A 4 1.55 9.13 -5.35
N SER A 5 0.62 9.88 -5.92
CA SER A 5 0.05 9.60 -7.27
C SER A 5 -1.08 8.58 -7.39
N GLY A 6 -2.07 8.65 -6.50
CA GLY A 6 -3.35 7.92 -6.68
C GLY A 6 -3.17 6.40 -6.86
N LEU A 7 -2.15 5.82 -6.20
CA LEU A 7 -1.78 4.41 -6.29
C LEU A 7 -1.21 3.95 -7.65
N VAL A 8 -0.85 4.88 -8.55
CA VAL A 8 -0.38 4.57 -9.92
C VAL A 8 1.15 4.43 -9.99
N PHE A 9 1.90 5.25 -9.26
CA PHE A 9 3.37 5.24 -9.32
C PHE A 9 4.04 5.78 -8.06
N GLY A 10 5.28 5.38 -7.82
CA GLY A 10 6.18 5.96 -6.82
C GLY A 10 7.15 4.93 -6.27
N THR A 11 8.09 5.38 -5.44
CA THR A 11 9.13 4.51 -4.87
C THR A 11 9.61 5.07 -3.53
N ALA A 12 9.97 4.16 -2.61
CA ALA A 12 10.63 4.47 -1.35
C ALA A 12 12.03 5.07 -1.54
N SER A 13 12.65 4.91 -2.72
CA SER A 13 14.01 5.36 -3.01
C SER A 13 14.13 6.82 -3.45
N LEU A 14 13.04 7.60 -3.41
CA LEU A 14 13.10 9.03 -3.76
C LEU A 14 13.94 9.80 -2.73
N PRO A 15 14.81 10.75 -3.14
CA PRO A 15 15.63 11.53 -2.20
C PRO A 15 14.84 12.26 -1.12
N GLY A 16 13.61 12.70 -1.43
CA GLY A 16 12.72 13.32 -0.46
C GLY A 16 12.20 12.41 0.65
N TYR A 17 12.45 11.09 0.56
CA TYR A 17 12.10 10.09 1.56
C TYR A 17 13.32 9.46 2.24
N ASP A 18 14.52 10.02 2.03
CA ASP A 18 15.71 9.63 2.78
C ASP A 18 15.49 9.89 4.28
N GLY A 19 15.41 8.80 5.04
CA GLY A 19 15.17 8.82 6.48
C GLY A 19 16.39 9.18 7.32
N THR A 20 17.58 9.29 6.72
CA THR A 20 18.86 9.42 7.44
C THR A 20 18.87 10.61 8.40
N SER A 21 18.41 11.78 7.94
CA SER A 21 18.36 12.98 8.80
C SER A 21 17.41 12.79 9.99
N LEU A 22 16.25 12.17 9.77
CA LEU A 22 15.28 11.96 10.83
C LEU A 22 15.79 10.94 11.87
N ALA A 23 16.42 9.85 11.42
CA ALA A 23 17.03 8.84 12.30
C ALA A 23 18.26 9.38 13.07
N ALA A 24 19.03 10.30 12.47
CA ALA A 24 20.19 10.89 13.13
C ALA A 24 19.82 11.95 14.18
N ASN A 25 18.73 12.70 13.94
CA ASN A 25 18.32 13.80 14.81
C ASN A 25 17.24 13.42 15.82
N GLN A 26 16.50 12.34 15.57
CA GLN A 26 15.46 11.83 16.45
C GLN A 26 15.80 10.39 16.80
N ASN A 27 15.63 9.99 18.06
CA ASN A 27 15.91 8.62 18.49
C ASN A 27 14.80 7.65 18.02
N ILE A 28 14.73 7.44 16.71
CA ILE A 28 13.72 6.61 16.04
C ILE A 28 14.35 5.78 14.92
N VAL A 29 13.71 4.64 14.62
CA VAL A 29 14.01 3.86 13.40
C VAL A 29 13.07 4.30 12.28
N VAL A 30 13.64 4.57 11.10
CA VAL A 30 12.87 4.96 9.91
C VAL A 30 12.84 3.81 8.92
N ILE A 31 11.64 3.43 8.48
CA ILE A 31 11.41 2.35 7.52
C ILE A 31 10.61 2.92 6.34
N THR A 32 11.14 2.72 5.13
CA THR A 32 10.45 3.01 3.88
C THR A 32 10.28 1.71 3.11
N ILE A 33 9.16 1.55 2.42
CA ILE A 33 8.80 0.29 1.75
C ILE A 33 8.33 0.58 0.32
N ASN A 34 8.58 -0.35 -0.57
CA ASN A 34 7.91 -0.40 -1.86
C ASN A 34 6.69 -1.31 -1.76
N TYR A 35 5.66 -0.98 -2.52
CA TYR A 35 4.48 -1.82 -2.72
C TYR A 35 4.08 -1.73 -4.20
N ARG A 36 3.34 -2.71 -4.71
CA ARG A 36 2.90 -2.69 -6.11
C ARG A 36 1.92 -1.54 -6.35
N THR A 37 2.16 -0.79 -7.42
CA THR A 37 1.29 0.30 -7.88
C THR A 37 0.56 -0.11 -9.17
N ASN A 38 -0.29 0.76 -9.70
CA ASN A 38 -1.05 0.61 -10.96
C ASN A 38 -1.79 -0.74 -11.06
N ILE A 39 -2.00 -1.24 -12.28
CA ILE A 39 -2.65 -2.53 -12.56
C ILE A 39 -1.98 -3.72 -11.84
N PHE A 40 -0.69 -3.63 -11.49
CA PHE A 40 0.00 -4.70 -10.77
C PHE A 40 -0.35 -4.75 -9.28
N GLY A 41 -0.70 -3.61 -8.67
CA GLY A 41 -1.15 -3.52 -7.28
C GLY A 41 -2.68 -3.46 -7.14
N PHE A 42 -3.35 -2.92 -8.14
CA PHE A 42 -4.77 -2.58 -8.15
C PHE A 42 -5.37 -2.90 -9.52
N PRO A 43 -5.41 -4.19 -9.90
CA PRO A 43 -5.81 -4.59 -11.25
C PRO A 43 -7.22 -4.13 -11.59
N GLY A 44 -8.18 -4.23 -10.67
CA GLY A 44 -9.57 -3.89 -10.98
C GLY A 44 -10.13 -4.82 -12.06
N SER A 45 -9.90 -6.13 -11.93
CA SER A 45 -10.38 -7.17 -12.85
C SER A 45 -11.56 -7.93 -12.24
N SER A 46 -12.61 -8.16 -13.03
CA SER A 46 -13.73 -9.02 -12.65
C SER A 46 -13.36 -10.50 -12.60
N ASP A 47 -12.27 -10.90 -13.27
CA ASP A 47 -11.79 -12.28 -13.30
C ASP A 47 -11.00 -12.65 -12.05
N LEU A 48 -10.63 -11.65 -11.24
CA LEU A 48 -9.97 -11.84 -9.96
C LEU A 48 -11.00 -11.78 -8.80
N PRO A 49 -10.84 -12.62 -7.77
CA PRO A 49 -11.58 -12.43 -6.52
C PRO A 49 -11.43 -11.00 -6.00
N ILE A 50 -12.46 -10.46 -5.36
CA ILE A 50 -12.42 -9.09 -4.81
C ILE A 50 -11.24 -8.88 -3.85
N THR A 51 -10.85 -9.93 -3.13
CA THR A 51 -9.70 -9.96 -2.20
C THR A 51 -8.35 -9.89 -2.89
N GLN A 52 -8.29 -10.07 -4.21
CA GLN A 52 -7.08 -9.99 -5.03
C GLN A 52 -7.03 -8.72 -5.88
N ASN A 53 -7.96 -7.78 -5.66
CA ASN A 53 -7.99 -6.50 -6.36
C ASN A 53 -7.26 -5.36 -5.63
N ASN A 54 -6.75 -5.61 -4.42
CA ASN A 54 -6.05 -4.64 -3.58
C ASN A 54 -4.63 -5.09 -3.18
N LEU A 55 -3.94 -5.82 -4.07
CA LEU A 55 -2.62 -6.39 -3.84
C LEU A 55 -1.59 -5.39 -3.31
N GLY A 56 -1.63 -4.14 -3.75
CA GLY A 56 -0.75 -3.09 -3.25
C GLY A 56 -0.98 -2.73 -1.77
N LEU A 57 -2.21 -2.87 -1.26
CA LEU A 57 -2.49 -2.73 0.18
C LEU A 57 -2.06 -3.99 0.95
N LEU A 58 -2.17 -5.17 0.34
CA LEU A 58 -1.66 -6.41 0.95
C LEU A 58 -0.14 -6.42 1.09
N ASP A 59 0.58 -5.86 0.11
CA ASP A 59 2.03 -5.66 0.20
C ASP A 59 2.39 -4.75 1.40
N GLN A 60 1.59 -3.71 1.60
CA GLN A 60 1.75 -2.76 2.70
C GLN A 60 1.52 -3.42 4.07
N GLU A 61 0.54 -4.30 4.17
CA GLU A 61 0.27 -5.10 5.38
C GLU A 61 1.36 -6.11 5.66
N LEU A 62 1.81 -6.84 4.65
CA LEU A 62 2.91 -7.79 4.79
C LEU A 62 4.18 -7.08 5.27
N ALA A 63 4.41 -5.84 4.82
CA ALA A 63 5.51 -5.04 5.34
C ALA A 63 5.31 -4.65 6.81
N LEU A 64 4.08 -4.35 7.26
CA LEU A 64 3.80 -4.10 8.67
C LEU A 64 3.99 -5.35 9.53
N GLU A 65 3.58 -6.51 9.04
CA GLU A 65 3.87 -7.80 9.68
C GLU A 65 5.38 -8.03 9.82
N TRP A 66 6.13 -7.76 8.76
CA TRP A 66 7.60 -7.81 8.82
C TRP A 66 8.16 -6.86 9.88
N VAL A 67 7.65 -5.63 9.96
CA VAL A 67 8.06 -4.67 11.01
C VAL A 67 7.76 -5.25 12.39
N GLN A 68 6.56 -5.74 12.64
CA GLN A 68 6.18 -6.32 13.93
C GLN A 68 7.10 -7.48 14.34
N LEU A 69 7.44 -8.36 13.42
CA LEU A 69 8.26 -9.53 13.69
C LEU A 69 9.76 -9.22 13.82
N ASN A 70 10.25 -8.14 13.19
CA ASN A 70 11.69 -7.95 13.02
C ASN A 70 12.25 -6.67 13.64
N ILE A 71 11.45 -5.63 13.88
CA ILE A 71 11.97 -4.29 14.18
C ILE A 71 12.77 -4.21 15.50
N ALA A 72 12.49 -5.11 16.44
CA ALA A 72 13.25 -5.24 17.68
C ALA A 72 14.75 -5.52 17.43
N HIS A 73 15.10 -6.25 16.37
CA HIS A 73 16.48 -6.55 16.01
C HIS A 73 17.24 -5.33 15.47
N PHE A 74 16.52 -4.27 15.07
CA PHE A 74 17.09 -3.01 14.60
C PHE A 74 17.06 -1.92 15.68
N GLY A 75 16.73 -2.29 16.93
CA GLY A 75 16.62 -1.35 18.06
C GLY A 75 15.30 -0.57 18.11
N GLY A 76 14.30 -0.94 17.30
CA GLY A 76 12.96 -0.37 17.40
C GLY A 76 12.06 -1.12 18.39
N ASP A 77 10.89 -0.54 18.63
CA ASP A 77 9.89 -1.08 19.57
C ASP A 77 8.61 -1.41 18.79
N PRO A 78 8.20 -2.70 18.67
CA PRO A 78 7.02 -3.11 17.91
C PRO A 78 5.72 -2.51 18.44
N ASP A 79 5.66 -2.14 19.73
CA ASP A 79 4.48 -1.51 20.34
C ASP A 79 4.41 0.01 20.07
N LYS A 80 5.47 0.61 19.51
CA LYS A 80 5.56 2.06 19.24
C LYS A 80 5.59 2.41 17.76
N VAL A 81 5.20 1.50 16.88
CA VAL A 81 5.15 1.72 15.43
C VAL A 81 4.15 2.84 15.09
N THR A 82 4.61 3.86 14.34
CA THR A 82 3.77 4.92 13.78
C THR A 82 3.86 4.84 12.26
N ILE A 83 2.72 4.69 11.58
CA ILE A 83 2.66 4.75 10.12
C ILE A 83 2.44 6.19 9.66
N MET A 84 3.10 6.59 8.59
CA MET A 84 2.99 7.93 8.00
C MET A 84 2.94 7.80 6.49
N GLY A 85 2.08 8.59 5.83
CA GLY A 85 1.99 8.65 4.39
C GLY A 85 1.53 10.02 3.88
N GLN A 86 1.80 10.29 2.60
CA GLN A 86 1.44 11.52 1.91
C GLN A 86 0.67 11.21 0.62
N SER A 87 -0.36 12.00 0.31
CA SER A 87 -1.27 11.76 -0.84
C SER A 87 -1.85 10.34 -0.79
N ALA A 88 -1.66 9.50 -1.80
CA ALA A 88 -2.13 8.10 -1.80
C ALA A 88 -1.55 7.27 -0.64
N GLY A 89 -0.36 7.62 -0.13
CA GLY A 89 0.16 7.02 1.10
C GLY A 89 -0.65 7.40 2.34
N ALA A 90 -1.20 8.62 2.40
CA ALA A 90 -2.09 9.04 3.49
C ALA A 90 -3.44 8.33 3.41
N GLU A 91 -3.96 8.09 2.20
CA GLU A 91 -5.13 7.24 1.98
C GLU A 91 -4.86 5.81 2.47
N SER A 92 -3.69 5.26 2.16
CA SER A 92 -3.28 3.92 2.60
C SER A 92 -3.19 3.81 4.14
N VAL A 93 -2.65 4.84 4.80
CA VAL A 93 -2.70 4.94 6.28
C VAL A 93 -4.14 4.92 6.78
N GLY A 94 -5.05 5.62 6.13
CA GLY A 94 -6.47 5.59 6.48
C GLY A 94 -7.15 4.24 6.20
N PHE A 95 -6.76 3.52 5.14
CA PHE A 95 -7.26 2.17 4.88
C PHE A 95 -6.78 1.18 5.96
N ALA A 96 -5.53 1.31 6.39
CA ALA A 96 -4.96 0.47 7.44
C ALA A 96 -5.68 0.63 8.79
N THR A 97 -6.14 1.85 9.13
CA THR A 97 -6.87 2.09 10.40
C THR A 97 -8.30 1.55 10.40
N VAL A 98 -8.94 1.42 9.23
CA VAL A 98 -10.31 0.90 9.15
C VAL A 98 -10.39 -0.61 8.99
N ARG A 99 -9.36 -1.24 8.42
CA ARG A 99 -9.36 -2.66 8.06
C ARG A 99 -9.32 -3.59 9.28
N ASP A 100 -8.47 -3.31 10.26
CA ASP A 100 -8.38 -4.13 11.47
C ASP A 100 -8.39 -3.26 12.73
N ARG A 101 -9.59 -3.06 13.27
CA ARG A 101 -9.83 -2.17 14.42
C ARG A 101 -9.43 -2.77 15.77
N ILE A 102 -9.15 -4.08 15.81
CA ILE A 102 -8.94 -4.81 17.07
C ILE A 102 -7.47 -5.15 17.25
N ASN A 103 -6.76 -5.57 16.19
CA ASN A 103 -5.36 -5.98 16.26
C ASN A 103 -4.48 -5.17 15.28
N THR A 104 -4.56 -3.85 15.36
CA THR A 104 -3.78 -2.97 14.49
C THR A 104 -2.26 -3.13 14.78
N PRO A 105 -1.41 -3.48 13.79
CA PRO A 105 0.03 -3.67 13.97
C PRO A 105 0.81 -2.34 14.05
N PHE A 106 0.16 -1.28 14.50
CA PHE A 106 0.74 0.04 14.70
C PHE A 106 -0.08 0.84 15.72
N ARG A 107 0.60 1.77 16.39
CA ARG A 107 0.04 2.59 17.48
C ARG A 107 -0.57 3.90 17.00
N ALA A 108 -0.03 4.50 15.94
CA ALA A 108 -0.47 5.81 15.45
C ALA A 108 -0.32 5.96 13.93
N GLY A 109 -1.11 6.86 13.35
CA GLY A 109 -1.11 7.19 11.92
C GLY A 109 -0.96 8.69 11.66
N ILE A 110 -0.13 9.09 10.70
CA ILE A 110 0.01 10.48 10.24
C ILE A 110 -0.38 10.56 8.75
N LEU A 111 -1.42 11.35 8.46
CA LEU A 111 -1.98 11.52 7.13
C LEU A 111 -1.64 12.91 6.59
N LEU A 112 -0.76 12.98 5.58
CA LEU A 112 -0.32 14.23 4.97
C LEU A 112 -1.01 14.44 3.62
N SER A 113 -1.86 15.45 3.50
CA SER A 113 -2.51 15.82 2.22
C SER A 113 -3.24 14.66 1.52
N GLY A 114 -3.97 13.86 2.28
CA GLY A 114 -4.83 12.78 1.77
C GLY A 114 -5.68 12.18 2.89
N VAL A 115 -6.79 11.56 2.54
CA VAL A 115 -7.75 10.93 3.47
C VAL A 115 -8.35 9.69 2.82
N ALA A 116 -8.52 8.62 3.57
CA ALA A 116 -9.24 7.45 3.06
C ALA A 116 -10.68 7.85 2.73
N MET A 117 -10.99 7.90 1.43
CA MET A 117 -12.34 8.17 0.95
C MET A 117 -13.11 6.85 0.82
N PRO A 118 -14.41 6.82 1.14
CA PRO A 118 -15.24 5.66 0.88
C PRO A 118 -15.23 5.39 -0.63
N LEU A 119 -14.72 4.23 -1.02
CA LEU A 119 -14.80 3.76 -2.40
C LEU A 119 -16.27 3.50 -2.75
N SER A 120 -16.64 3.81 -4.00
CA SER A 120 -17.96 3.46 -4.51
C SER A 120 -18.16 1.94 -4.38
N PRO A 121 -19.32 1.46 -3.89
CA PRO A 121 -19.54 0.03 -3.62
C PRO A 121 -19.57 -0.83 -4.89
N ILE A 122 -19.56 -0.21 -6.07
CA ILE A 122 -19.51 -0.88 -7.36
C ILE A 122 -18.06 -0.80 -7.86
N PRO A 123 -17.31 -1.91 -7.85
CA PRO A 123 -16.01 -1.93 -8.50
C PRO A 123 -16.18 -1.64 -10.00
N SER A 124 -15.47 -0.63 -10.49
CA SER A 124 -15.42 -0.32 -11.92
C SER A 124 -14.27 -1.11 -12.54
N PHE A 125 -14.60 -2.13 -13.32
CA PHE A 125 -13.62 -3.01 -14.00
C PHE A 125 -13.23 -2.51 -15.40
N GLY A 126 -13.95 -1.51 -15.94
CA GLY A 126 -13.77 -1.07 -17.33
C GLY A 126 -12.36 -0.56 -17.67
N SER A 127 -11.61 -0.05 -16.69
CA SER A 127 -10.21 0.32 -16.88
C SER A 127 -9.31 -0.88 -17.16
N PHE A 128 -9.55 -2.01 -16.48
CA PHE A 128 -8.81 -3.25 -16.71
C PHE A 128 -9.19 -3.86 -18.05
N ASP A 129 -10.48 -3.92 -18.39
CA ASP A 129 -10.96 -4.46 -19.67
C ASP A 129 -10.38 -3.65 -20.86
N GLY A 130 -10.35 -2.33 -20.73
CA GLY A 130 -9.73 -1.45 -21.72
C GLY A 130 -8.24 -1.71 -21.87
N PHE A 131 -7.52 -1.93 -20.76
CA PHE A 131 -6.12 -2.32 -20.79
C PHE A 131 -5.93 -3.69 -21.46
N ALA A 132 -6.68 -4.72 -21.03
CA ALA A 132 -6.60 -6.08 -21.56
C ALA A 132 -6.81 -6.08 -23.08
N LYS A 133 -7.81 -5.34 -23.56
CA LYS A 133 -8.05 -5.14 -24.99
C LYS A 133 -6.89 -4.46 -25.72
N SER A 134 -6.27 -3.45 -25.10
CA SER A 134 -5.14 -2.72 -25.70
C SER A 134 -3.89 -3.59 -25.90
N VAL A 135 -3.74 -4.66 -25.10
CA VAL A 135 -2.63 -5.61 -25.18
C VAL A 135 -3.01 -6.93 -25.86
N GLY A 136 -4.22 -7.04 -26.43
CA GLY A 136 -4.69 -8.24 -27.13
C GLY A 136 -5.08 -9.41 -26.23
N CYS A 137 -5.44 -9.13 -24.97
CA CYS A 137 -5.85 -10.11 -23.96
C CYS A 137 -7.35 -9.99 -23.59
N ASP A 138 -8.21 -9.59 -24.52
CA ASP A 138 -9.66 -9.46 -24.28
C ASP A 138 -10.46 -10.76 -24.47
N GLN A 139 -9.76 -11.86 -24.73
CA GLN A 139 -10.36 -13.20 -24.83
C GLN A 139 -10.04 -13.99 -23.56
N ALA A 140 -11.04 -14.73 -23.06
CA ALA A 140 -10.81 -15.71 -22.01
C ALA A 140 -9.72 -16.69 -22.46
N PRO A 141 -8.77 -17.06 -21.58
CA PRO A 141 -7.80 -18.09 -21.94
C PRO A 141 -8.54 -19.34 -22.41
N GLY A 142 -8.11 -19.88 -23.55
CA GLY A 142 -8.62 -21.16 -24.05
C GLY A 142 -8.41 -22.28 -23.02
N PRO A 143 -8.91 -23.49 -23.29
CA PRO A 143 -8.66 -24.65 -22.42
C PRO A 143 -7.17 -24.74 -22.09
N ARG A 144 -6.83 -24.90 -20.80
CA ARG A 144 -5.46 -25.20 -20.41
C ARG A 144 -5.22 -26.67 -20.74
N ASP A 145 -4.31 -26.93 -21.68
CA ASP A 145 -3.82 -28.27 -22.04
C ASP A 145 -3.12 -28.96 -20.85
#